data_AF-A0A2S9QKB1-F1
#
_entry.id   AF-A0A2S9QKB1-F1
#
_cell.length_a   1.000
_cell.length_b   1.000
_cell.length_c   1.000
_cell.angle_alpha   90.00
_cell.angle_beta   90.00
_cell.angle_gamma   90.00
#
_symmetry.space_group_name_H-M   'P 1'
#
loop_
_entity.id
_entity.type
_entity.pdbx_description
1 polymer ?
#
loop_
_entity_poly.entity_id
_entity_poly.type
_entity_poly.pdbx_seq_one_letter_code
_entity_poly.pdbx_strand_id
1 'polypeptide(L)'
;MTILIDPPTWPAHGTVWSHLVSDRDAAELHAFAKRLGIPRRGFDLDHYDVPASLTERAIALGARPVSAREVLQALRDSGQRVRQVDRPVMAPVRRRQYLAAEWAELGPACGVRPARTDAWARLGEDLLARWAEPHRSYHSEEHLEDVLLALDQLGTRGERVPPETLLAAWFHDAVYSGAADDEAASARLAREALDSAGLDAALAERVAAFVAETAPARAVQDPEHPLALLLDADLAIFAASKARYERYSQAVRTEYAHVPAADFARGRSEILRGYLDRPAVYRTEAARNLWESRARANLAAELAALASG
;
A
#
# COMPACT_ATOMS: atom_id res chain seq x y z
N MET A 1 -24.52 2.05 -16.97
CA MET A 1 -23.42 1.63 -16.10
C MET A 1 -22.38 1.13 -17.04
N THR A 2 -21.41 1.99 -17.30
CA THR A 2 -20.55 1.91 -18.47
C THR A 2 -19.16 2.34 -18.05
N ILE A 3 -18.18 1.49 -18.33
CA ILE A 3 -16.78 1.87 -18.25
C ILE A 3 -16.44 2.67 -19.51
N LEU A 4 -15.91 3.88 -19.33
CA LEU A 4 -15.56 4.80 -20.40
C LEU A 4 -14.04 4.98 -20.43
N ILE A 5 -13.46 5.04 -21.63
CA ILE A 5 -12.03 5.28 -21.84
C ILE A 5 -11.84 6.36 -22.92
N ASP A 6 -10.97 7.32 -22.69
CA ASP A 6 -10.59 8.32 -23.70
C ASP A 6 -9.35 7.90 -24.52
N PRO A 7 -9.04 8.55 -25.66
CA PRO A 7 -7.83 8.27 -26.42
C PRO A 7 -6.57 8.60 -25.60
N PRO A 8 -5.50 7.80 -25.73
CA PRO A 8 -4.29 8.00 -24.94
C PRO A 8 -3.55 9.24 -25.44
N THR A 9 -3.71 10.36 -24.73
CA THR A 9 -3.21 11.68 -25.15
C THR A 9 -2.38 12.37 -24.08
N TRP A 10 -2.45 11.92 -22.83
CA TRP A 10 -1.73 12.55 -21.71
C TRP A 10 -0.28 12.03 -21.63
N PRO A 11 0.76 12.87 -21.82
CA PRO A 11 2.15 12.40 -21.83
C PRO A 11 2.72 12.29 -20.41
N ALA A 12 3.14 11.09 -20.01
CA ALA A 12 3.85 10.84 -18.74
C ALA A 12 4.67 9.54 -18.80
N HIS A 13 5.76 9.47 -18.03
CA HIS A 13 6.57 8.24 -17.87
C HIS A 13 7.03 7.59 -19.19
N GLY A 14 7.31 8.39 -20.23
CA GLY A 14 7.76 7.89 -21.53
C GLY A 14 6.67 7.27 -22.41
N THR A 15 5.40 7.44 -22.06
CA THR A 15 4.25 7.00 -22.87
C THR A 15 3.13 8.05 -22.83
N VAL A 16 2.05 7.79 -23.57
CA VAL A 16 0.76 8.49 -23.42
C VAL A 16 -0.26 7.63 -22.67
N TRP A 17 -1.17 8.28 -21.96
CA TRP A 17 -2.14 7.68 -21.06
C TRP A 17 -3.57 8.08 -21.42
N SER A 18 -4.49 7.14 -21.24
CA SER A 18 -5.94 7.30 -21.26
C SER A 18 -6.48 7.38 -19.82
N HIS A 19 -7.59 8.06 -19.62
CA HIS A 19 -8.38 8.04 -18.39
C HIS A 19 -9.53 7.04 -18.54
N LEU A 20 -9.62 6.12 -17.59
CA LEU A 20 -10.68 5.12 -17.48
C LEU A 20 -11.58 5.44 -16.29
N VAL A 21 -12.88 5.57 -16.54
CA VAL A 21 -13.88 5.96 -15.51
C VAL A 21 -15.11 5.07 -15.56
N SER A 22 -15.85 5.04 -14.46
CA SER A 22 -17.24 4.59 -14.44
C SER A 22 -18.19 5.79 -14.49
N ASP A 23 -19.31 5.64 -15.21
CA ASP A 23 -20.42 6.60 -15.21
C ASP A 23 -21.32 6.53 -13.96
N ARG A 24 -21.05 5.64 -12.99
CA ARG A 24 -21.89 5.45 -11.79
C ARG A 24 -21.18 5.07 -10.50
N ASP A 25 -20.25 4.11 -10.55
CA ASP A 25 -19.75 3.43 -9.36
C ASP A 25 -18.26 3.09 -9.45
N ALA A 26 -17.50 3.46 -8.43
CA ALA A 26 -16.08 3.15 -8.33
C ALA A 26 -15.82 1.64 -8.16
N ALA A 27 -16.73 0.88 -7.54
CA ALA A 27 -16.53 -0.56 -7.32
C ALA A 27 -16.44 -1.33 -8.64
N GLU A 28 -17.27 -1.01 -9.64
CA GLU A 28 -17.15 -1.64 -10.96
C GLU A 28 -15.87 -1.23 -11.69
N LEU A 29 -15.41 0.01 -11.48
CA LEU A 29 -14.20 0.52 -12.09
C LEU A 29 -12.99 -0.25 -11.54
N HIS A 30 -12.96 -0.51 -10.23
CA HIS A 30 -11.92 -1.35 -9.60
C HIS A 30 -11.95 -2.79 -10.11
N ALA A 31 -13.14 -3.39 -10.18
CA ALA A 31 -13.30 -4.75 -10.72
C ALA A 31 -12.87 -4.83 -12.20
N PHE A 32 -13.16 -3.80 -12.99
CA PHE A 32 -12.72 -3.71 -14.39
C PHE A 32 -11.20 -3.58 -14.51
N ALA A 33 -10.59 -2.67 -13.74
CA ALA A 33 -9.14 -2.45 -13.73
C ALA A 33 -8.36 -3.73 -13.35
N LYS A 34 -8.87 -4.50 -12.37
CA LYS A 34 -8.31 -5.80 -11.98
C LYS A 34 -8.30 -6.80 -13.15
N ARG A 35 -9.38 -6.89 -13.94
CA ARG A 35 -9.42 -7.74 -15.15
C ARG A 35 -8.51 -7.24 -16.27
N LEU A 36 -8.34 -5.93 -16.38
CA LEU A 36 -7.42 -5.31 -17.33
C LEU A 36 -5.95 -5.55 -16.94
N GLY A 37 -5.67 -5.83 -15.67
CA GLY A 37 -4.32 -6.05 -15.15
C GLY A 37 -3.61 -4.76 -14.75
N ILE A 38 -4.36 -3.71 -14.43
CA ILE A 38 -3.81 -2.45 -13.92
C ILE A 38 -3.77 -2.54 -12.39
N PRO A 39 -2.61 -2.26 -11.75
CA PRO A 39 -2.52 -2.28 -10.30
C PRO A 39 -3.40 -1.20 -9.69
N ARG A 40 -3.93 -1.48 -8.49
CA ARG A 40 -4.81 -0.60 -7.73
C ARG A 40 -4.25 0.80 -7.55
N ARG A 41 -2.92 0.93 -7.43
CA ARG A 41 -2.20 2.19 -7.30
C ARG A 41 -2.34 3.13 -8.51
N GLY A 42 -2.82 2.62 -9.65
CA GLY A 42 -3.13 3.42 -10.84
C GLY A 42 -4.44 4.19 -10.72
N PHE A 43 -5.19 4.00 -9.63
CA PHE A 43 -6.40 4.77 -9.35
C PHE A 43 -6.06 6.11 -8.72
N ASP A 44 -6.47 7.19 -9.37
CA ASP A 44 -6.28 8.55 -8.91
C ASP A 44 -7.60 9.17 -8.42
N LEU A 45 -8.10 8.66 -7.28
CA LEU A 45 -9.28 9.14 -6.53
C LEU A 45 -10.65 9.04 -7.22
N ASP A 46 -10.72 9.17 -8.55
CA ASP A 46 -11.95 9.08 -9.35
C ASP A 46 -11.80 8.39 -10.72
N HIS A 47 -10.57 8.08 -11.15
CA HIS A 47 -10.29 7.42 -12.43
C HIS A 47 -9.05 6.53 -12.35
N TYR A 48 -8.83 5.67 -13.35
CA TYR A 48 -7.55 5.02 -13.57
C TYR A 48 -6.81 5.64 -14.74
N ASP A 49 -5.50 5.80 -14.60
CA ASP A 49 -4.61 6.06 -15.73
C ASP A 49 -4.23 4.73 -16.42
N VAL A 50 -4.57 4.63 -17.70
CA VAL A 50 -4.34 3.45 -18.54
C VAL A 50 -3.25 3.77 -19.57
N PRO A 51 -2.12 3.04 -19.60
CA PRO A 51 -1.10 3.28 -20.61
C PRO A 51 -1.62 2.90 -21.99
N ALA A 52 -1.15 3.58 -23.04
CA ALA A 52 -1.57 3.33 -24.42
C ALA A 52 -1.53 1.84 -24.85
N SER A 53 -0.57 1.08 -24.32
CA SER A 53 -0.43 -0.36 -24.58
C SER A 53 -1.60 -1.21 -24.08
N LEU A 54 -2.44 -0.68 -23.18
CA LEU A 54 -3.61 -1.38 -22.62
C LEU A 54 -4.96 -0.85 -23.14
N THR A 55 -4.97 0.24 -23.92
CA THR A 55 -6.22 0.85 -24.42
C THR A 55 -7.03 -0.12 -25.28
N GLU A 56 -6.41 -0.81 -26.24
CA GLU A 56 -7.11 -1.78 -27.10
C GLU A 56 -7.69 -2.95 -26.28
N ARG A 57 -6.93 -3.45 -25.29
CA ARG A 57 -7.40 -4.49 -24.37
C ARG A 57 -8.57 -4.00 -23.52
N ALA A 58 -8.54 -2.75 -23.05
CA ALA A 58 -9.65 -2.16 -22.31
C ALA A 58 -10.93 -2.13 -23.16
N ILE A 59 -10.83 -1.73 -24.42
CA ILE A 59 -11.97 -1.73 -25.35
C ILE A 59 -12.47 -3.16 -25.59
N ALA A 60 -11.57 -4.12 -25.80
CA ALA A 60 -11.92 -5.53 -25.97
C ALA A 60 -12.61 -6.13 -24.71
N LEU A 61 -12.28 -5.63 -23.51
CA LEU A 61 -12.94 -6.01 -22.25
C LEU A 61 -14.28 -5.28 -22.01
N GLY A 62 -14.70 -4.41 -22.91
CA GLY A 62 -16.00 -3.72 -22.87
C GLY A 62 -15.95 -2.26 -22.44
N ALA A 63 -14.77 -1.63 -22.31
CA ALA A 63 -14.70 -0.18 -22.14
C ALA A 63 -15.19 0.52 -23.41
N ARG A 64 -16.09 1.51 -23.26
CA ARG A 64 -16.62 2.30 -24.37
C ARG A 64 -15.65 3.45 -24.68
N PRO A 65 -15.06 3.52 -25.88
CA PRO A 65 -14.24 4.64 -26.27
C PRO A 65 -15.10 5.90 -26.41
N VAL A 66 -14.70 6.98 -25.75
CA VAL A 66 -15.37 8.30 -25.75
C VAL A 66 -14.34 9.42 -25.79
N SER A 67 -14.77 10.67 -25.95
CA SER A 67 -13.86 11.81 -25.83
C SER A 67 -13.50 12.11 -24.37
N ALA A 68 -12.36 12.78 -24.14
CA ALA A 68 -11.98 13.29 -22.80
C ALA A 68 -13.06 14.21 -22.20
N ARG A 69 -13.82 14.93 -23.05
CA ARG A 69 -14.95 15.76 -22.64
C ARG A 69 -16.09 14.91 -22.05
N GLU A 70 -16.40 13.78 -22.67
CA GLU A 70 -17.41 12.84 -22.20
C GLU A 70 -16.99 12.13 -20.91
N VAL A 71 -15.71 11.78 -20.75
CA VAL A 71 -15.15 11.26 -19.48
C VAL A 71 -15.38 12.28 -18.36
N LEU A 72 -14.99 13.54 -18.57
CA LEU A 72 -15.16 14.58 -17.57
C LEU A 72 -16.64 14.84 -17.24
N GLN A 73 -17.50 14.78 -18.25
CA GLN A 73 -18.95 14.95 -18.07
C GLN A 73 -19.54 13.79 -17.24
N ALA A 74 -19.17 12.54 -17.54
CA ALA A 74 -19.61 11.37 -16.78
C ALA A 74 -19.17 11.42 -15.30
N LEU A 75 -17.94 11.86 -15.02
CA LEU A 75 -17.46 12.05 -13.65
C LEU A 75 -18.24 13.12 -12.90
N ARG A 76 -18.67 14.19 -13.58
CA ARG A 76 -19.48 15.27 -12.98
C ARG A 76 -20.91 14.81 -12.72
N ASP A 77 -21.53 14.16 -13.69
CA ASP A 77 -22.92 13.72 -13.60
C ASP A 77 -23.12 12.60 -12.57
N SER A 78 -22.10 11.77 -12.37
CA SER A 78 -22.07 10.74 -11.31
C SER A 78 -21.68 11.27 -9.93
N GLY A 79 -21.24 12.53 -9.83
CA GLY A 79 -20.73 13.10 -8.58
C GLY A 79 -19.38 12.52 -8.11
N GLN A 80 -18.71 11.71 -8.94
CA GLN A 80 -17.45 11.06 -8.59
C GLN A 80 -16.23 11.99 -8.74
N ARG A 81 -16.35 13.08 -9.51
CA ARG A 81 -15.24 13.99 -9.82
C ARG A 81 -14.59 14.58 -8.56
N VAL A 82 -13.30 14.32 -8.36
CA VAL A 82 -12.46 14.92 -7.30
C VAL A 82 -11.55 16.00 -7.88
N ARG A 83 -11.94 17.26 -7.77
CA ARG A 83 -11.14 18.39 -8.29
C ARG A 83 -9.82 18.50 -7.53
N GLN A 84 -8.81 19.08 -8.17
CA GLN A 84 -7.47 19.27 -7.58
C GLN A 84 -7.51 19.92 -6.19
N VAL A 85 -8.38 20.93 -6.03
CA VAL A 85 -8.56 21.66 -4.77
C VAL A 85 -9.19 20.83 -3.65
N ASP A 86 -9.96 19.80 -3.99
CA ASP A 86 -10.65 18.94 -3.02
C ASP A 86 -9.80 17.72 -2.63
N ARG A 87 -8.71 17.44 -3.36
CA ARG A 87 -7.87 16.24 -3.14
C ARG A 87 -7.35 16.11 -1.71
N PRO A 88 -6.85 17.17 -1.03
CA PRO A 88 -6.38 17.04 0.35
C PRO A 88 -7.47 16.56 1.31
N VAL A 89 -8.73 16.88 1.04
CA VAL A 89 -9.88 16.47 1.86
C VAL A 89 -10.38 15.08 1.45
N MET A 90 -10.38 14.77 0.15
CA MET A 90 -10.92 13.52 -0.38
C MET A 90 -9.96 12.34 -0.31
N ALA A 91 -8.64 12.56 -0.37
CA ALA A 91 -7.67 11.47 -0.35
C ALA A 91 -7.78 10.59 0.91
N PRO A 92 -7.84 11.14 2.15
CA PRO A 92 -8.06 10.31 3.34
C PRO A 92 -9.38 9.54 3.33
N VAL A 93 -10.45 10.15 2.80
CA VAL A 93 -11.76 9.49 2.68
C VAL A 93 -11.71 8.31 1.72
N ARG A 94 -11.10 8.50 0.54
CA ARG A 94 -10.94 7.44 -0.47
C ARG A 94 -10.02 6.32 0.02
N ARG A 95 -8.95 6.66 0.73
CA ARG A 95 -8.08 5.69 1.40
C ARG A 95 -8.85 4.82 2.37
N ARG A 96 -9.60 5.44 3.30
CA ARG A 96 -10.34 4.67 4.29
C ARG A 96 -11.42 3.79 3.66
N GLN A 97 -12.07 4.26 2.60
CA GLN A 97 -12.97 3.44 1.78
C GLN A 97 -12.27 2.24 1.13
N TYR A 98 -11.07 2.47 0.56
CA TYR A 98 -10.25 1.41 -0.02
C TYR A 98 -9.85 0.37 1.03
N LEU A 99 -9.28 0.81 2.15
CA LEU A 99 -8.85 -0.06 3.24
C LEU A 99 -10.03 -0.90 3.79
N ALA A 100 -11.18 -0.27 4.04
CA ALA A 100 -12.37 -0.99 4.50
C ALA A 100 -12.85 -2.05 3.49
N ALA A 101 -12.79 -1.75 2.19
CA ALA A 101 -13.14 -2.70 1.13
C ALA A 101 -12.15 -3.87 1.06
N GLU A 102 -10.83 -3.61 1.12
CA GLU A 102 -9.79 -4.65 1.13
C GLU A 102 -9.95 -5.58 2.33
N TRP A 103 -10.23 -5.03 3.51
CA TRP A 103 -10.47 -5.83 4.71
C TRP A 103 -11.72 -6.72 4.55
N ALA A 104 -12.82 -6.17 4.02
CA ALA A 104 -14.05 -6.93 3.79
C ALA A 104 -13.83 -8.08 2.79
N GLU A 105 -13.09 -7.85 1.70
CA GLU A 105 -12.75 -8.87 0.70
C GLU A 105 -11.81 -9.97 1.25
N LEU A 106 -10.91 -9.61 2.18
CA LEU A 106 -9.97 -10.54 2.79
C LEU A 106 -10.66 -11.60 3.68
N GLY A 107 -11.76 -11.23 4.35
CA GLY A 107 -12.46 -12.11 5.28
C GLY A 107 -12.81 -13.50 4.69
N PRO A 108 -13.57 -13.58 3.58
CA PRO A 108 -13.86 -14.85 2.93
C PRO A 108 -12.62 -15.64 2.51
N ALA A 109 -11.57 -14.97 2.03
CA ALA A 109 -10.31 -15.62 1.65
C ALA A 109 -9.57 -16.26 2.84
N CYS A 110 -9.76 -15.71 4.04
CA CYS A 110 -9.24 -16.23 5.30
C CYS A 110 -10.17 -17.25 6.00
N GLY A 111 -11.30 -17.61 5.38
CA GLY A 111 -12.25 -18.56 5.94
C GLY A 111 -13.21 -17.96 6.99
N VAL A 112 -13.39 -16.64 7.01
CA VAL A 112 -14.40 -16.00 7.87
C VAL A 112 -15.79 -16.48 7.47
N ARG A 113 -16.51 -17.06 8.42
CA ARG A 113 -17.87 -17.58 8.22
C ARG A 113 -18.88 -16.43 8.12
N PRO A 114 -19.97 -16.55 7.34
CA PRO A 114 -20.99 -15.49 7.23
C PRO A 114 -21.58 -15.03 8.58
N ALA A 115 -21.71 -15.95 9.55
CA ALA A 115 -22.19 -15.62 10.90
C ALA A 115 -21.20 -14.74 11.72
N ARG A 116 -19.98 -14.53 11.21
CA ARG A 116 -18.91 -13.73 11.84
C ARG A 116 -18.58 -12.46 11.07
N THR A 117 -19.28 -12.16 9.97
CA THR A 117 -19.02 -10.96 9.14
C THR A 117 -19.05 -9.67 9.95
N ASP A 118 -19.98 -9.52 10.89
CA ASP A 118 -20.04 -8.31 11.74
C ASP A 118 -18.85 -8.22 12.71
N ALA A 119 -18.36 -9.35 13.23
CA ALA A 119 -17.18 -9.38 14.08
C ALA A 119 -15.92 -9.04 13.28
N TRP A 120 -15.84 -9.55 12.04
CA TRP A 120 -14.77 -9.21 11.10
C TRP A 120 -14.76 -7.74 10.75
N ALA A 121 -15.92 -7.14 10.43
CA ALA A 121 -16.03 -5.72 10.14
C ALA A 121 -15.59 -4.85 11.33
N ARG A 122 -16.00 -5.21 12.56
CA ARG A 122 -15.56 -4.52 13.78
C ARG A 122 -14.05 -4.61 14.02
N LEU A 123 -13.43 -5.75 13.73
CA LEU A 123 -11.97 -5.89 13.81
C LEU A 123 -11.27 -4.96 12.80
N GLY A 124 -11.80 -4.85 11.59
CA GLY A 124 -11.28 -3.90 10.59
C GLY A 124 -11.34 -2.46 11.07
N GLU A 125 -12.47 -2.04 11.66
CA GLU A 125 -12.60 -0.69 12.22
C GLU A 125 -11.67 -0.46 13.43
N ASP A 126 -11.45 -1.46 14.29
CA ASP A 126 -10.47 -1.36 15.39
C ASP A 126 -9.05 -1.15 14.85
N LEU A 127 -8.66 -1.92 13.83
CA LEU A 127 -7.36 -1.76 13.18
C LEU A 127 -7.22 -0.37 12.55
N LEU A 128 -8.22 0.09 11.80
CA LEU A 128 -8.20 1.44 11.22
C LEU A 128 -8.11 2.53 12.29
N ALA A 129 -8.78 2.35 13.43
CA ALA A 129 -8.67 3.28 14.55
C ALA A 129 -7.24 3.35 15.11
N ARG A 130 -6.54 2.21 15.20
CA ARG A 130 -5.12 2.14 15.62
C ARG A 130 -4.20 2.83 14.61
N TRP A 131 -4.37 2.55 13.33
CA TRP A 131 -3.62 3.22 12.26
C TRP A 131 -3.91 4.72 12.15
N ALA A 132 -5.01 5.20 12.74
CA ALA A 132 -5.39 6.61 12.79
C ALA A 132 -5.03 7.32 14.11
N GLU A 133 -4.27 6.68 15.01
CA GLU A 133 -3.89 7.30 16.28
C GLU A 133 -3.08 8.61 16.05
N PRO A 134 -3.39 9.73 16.76
CA PRO A 134 -2.87 11.06 16.42
C PRO A 134 -1.35 11.24 16.54
N HIS A 135 -0.66 10.37 17.27
CA HIS A 135 0.81 10.44 17.42
C HIS A 135 1.57 9.87 16.22
N ARG A 136 0.89 9.15 15.32
CA ARG A 136 1.48 8.55 14.12
C ARG A 136 1.59 9.61 13.01
N SER A 137 2.78 9.78 12.46
CA SER A 137 3.01 10.68 11.32
C SER A 137 3.31 9.92 10.03
N TYR A 138 4.18 8.91 10.11
CA TYR A 138 4.46 8.00 9.01
C TYR A 138 3.64 6.72 9.12
N HIS A 139 3.66 6.05 10.27
CA HIS A 139 3.00 4.75 10.50
C HIS A 139 1.49 4.89 10.70
N SER A 140 0.84 5.47 9.69
CA SER A 140 -0.58 5.84 9.64
C SER A 140 -1.35 5.02 8.61
N GLU A 141 -2.66 5.26 8.47
CA GLU A 141 -3.47 4.67 7.39
C GLU A 141 -2.82 4.84 6.00
N GLU A 142 -2.12 5.95 5.73
CA GLU A 142 -1.43 6.17 4.44
C GLU A 142 -0.30 5.14 4.21
N HIS A 143 0.41 4.75 5.26
CA HIS A 143 1.45 3.73 5.15
C HIS A 143 0.85 2.34 4.92
N LEU A 144 -0.21 1.98 5.65
CA LEU A 144 -0.94 0.73 5.41
C LEU A 144 -1.45 0.65 3.95
N GLU A 145 -2.03 1.75 3.44
CA GLU A 145 -2.42 1.84 2.03
C GLU A 145 -1.21 1.63 1.09
N ASP A 146 -0.09 2.30 1.33
CA ASP A 146 1.13 2.14 0.52
C ASP A 146 1.60 0.67 0.48
N VAL A 147 1.58 -0.03 1.62
CA VAL A 147 1.96 -1.45 1.74
C VAL A 147 1.02 -2.34 0.93
N LEU A 148 -0.30 -2.18 1.09
CA LEU A 148 -1.28 -2.99 0.37
C LEU A 148 -1.25 -2.73 -1.15
N LEU A 149 -1.06 -1.48 -1.55
CA LEU A 149 -0.87 -1.12 -2.97
C LEU A 149 0.43 -1.69 -3.55
N ALA A 150 1.49 -1.79 -2.75
CA ALA A 150 2.74 -2.44 -3.14
C ALA A 150 2.58 -3.96 -3.30
N LEU A 151 1.86 -4.62 -2.39
CA LEU A 151 1.52 -6.05 -2.50
C LEU A 151 0.65 -6.33 -3.74
N ASP A 152 -0.37 -5.51 -4.01
CA ASP A 152 -1.16 -5.60 -5.25
C ASP A 152 -0.27 -5.44 -6.49
N GLN A 153 0.66 -4.47 -6.47
CA GLN A 153 1.61 -4.28 -7.57
C GLN A 153 2.46 -5.54 -7.82
N LEU A 154 2.99 -6.17 -6.77
CA LEU A 154 3.72 -7.43 -6.89
C LEU A 154 2.82 -8.53 -7.48
N GLY A 155 1.57 -8.61 -7.03
CA GLY A 155 0.54 -9.50 -7.59
C GLY A 155 0.36 -9.33 -9.10
N THR A 156 0.29 -8.09 -9.60
CA THR A 156 0.20 -7.82 -11.05
C THR A 156 1.47 -8.22 -11.83
N ARG A 157 2.59 -8.49 -11.15
CA ARG A 157 3.84 -9.01 -11.74
C ARG A 157 4.00 -10.52 -11.62
N GLY A 158 2.96 -11.22 -11.16
CA GLY A 158 2.91 -12.67 -11.10
C GLY A 158 3.25 -13.26 -9.72
N GLU A 159 3.56 -12.42 -8.73
CA GLU A 159 3.72 -12.89 -7.35
C GLU A 159 2.38 -13.36 -6.80
N ARG A 160 2.40 -14.43 -6.00
CA ARG A 160 1.21 -14.92 -5.32
C ARG A 160 1.22 -14.43 -3.87
N VAL A 161 0.50 -13.34 -3.60
CA VAL A 161 0.34 -12.83 -2.23
C VAL A 161 -0.68 -13.70 -1.48
N PRO A 162 -0.28 -14.46 -0.45
CA PRO A 162 -1.21 -15.30 0.29
C PRO A 162 -1.99 -14.48 1.35
N PRO A 163 -3.19 -14.93 1.77
CA PRO A 163 -4.02 -14.20 2.73
C PRO A 163 -3.32 -13.90 4.06
N GLU A 164 -2.47 -14.80 4.56
CA GLU A 164 -1.68 -14.59 5.78
C GLU A 164 -0.68 -13.42 5.68
N THR A 165 -0.12 -13.16 4.49
CA THR A 165 0.74 -12.00 4.25
C THR A 165 -0.06 -10.71 4.27
N LEU A 166 -1.27 -10.71 3.71
CA LEU A 166 -2.19 -9.57 3.80
C LEU A 166 -2.61 -9.31 5.24
N LEU A 167 -3.00 -10.35 6.00
CA LEU A 167 -3.28 -10.21 7.43
C LEU A 167 -2.09 -9.62 8.18
N ALA A 168 -0.88 -10.15 7.96
CA ALA A 168 0.32 -9.62 8.60
C ALA A 168 0.56 -8.15 8.25
N ALA A 169 0.29 -7.72 7.00
CA ALA A 169 0.37 -6.32 6.60
C ALA A 169 -0.55 -5.41 7.43
N TRP A 170 -1.79 -5.85 7.71
CA TRP A 170 -2.72 -5.11 8.55
C TRP A 170 -2.29 -4.99 10.01
N PHE A 171 -1.56 -5.98 10.52
CA PHE A 171 -1.17 -6.05 11.92
C PHE A 171 0.23 -5.54 12.23
N HIS A 172 1.16 -5.48 11.27
CA HIS A 172 2.59 -5.34 11.60
C HIS A 172 2.95 -4.14 12.49
N ASP A 173 2.35 -2.97 12.23
CA ASP A 173 2.46 -1.78 13.09
C ASP A 173 1.13 -1.36 13.73
N ALA A 174 0.19 -2.29 13.89
CA ALA A 174 -1.10 -2.01 14.54
C ALA A 174 -0.91 -1.56 16.01
N VAL A 175 0.17 -1.96 16.66
CA VAL A 175 0.69 -1.31 17.87
C VAL A 175 1.95 -0.55 17.48
N TYR A 176 2.00 0.74 17.78
CA TYR A 176 3.17 1.58 17.50
C TYR A 176 3.31 2.69 18.52
N SER A 177 4.43 2.66 19.23
CA SER A 177 4.89 3.70 20.14
C SER A 177 6.32 4.15 19.82
N GLY A 178 6.95 3.57 18.79
CA GLY A 178 8.37 3.73 18.48
C GLY A 178 9.26 2.96 19.45
N ALA A 179 8.73 1.92 20.09
CA ALA A 179 9.42 1.11 21.09
C ALA A 179 9.89 -0.23 20.51
N ALA A 180 10.91 -0.83 21.13
CA ALA A 180 11.52 -2.07 20.66
C ALA A 180 10.61 -3.32 20.80
N ASP A 181 9.48 -3.21 21.48
CA ASP A 181 8.52 -4.29 21.69
C ASP A 181 7.22 -4.12 20.88
N ASP A 182 7.12 -3.10 20.03
CA ASP A 182 5.96 -2.81 19.20
C ASP A 182 5.59 -4.01 18.31
N GLU A 183 6.56 -4.61 17.61
CA GLU A 183 6.30 -5.77 16.73
C GLU A 183 5.81 -6.98 17.53
N ALA A 184 6.36 -7.19 18.73
CA ALA A 184 5.92 -8.27 19.61
C ALA A 184 4.51 -8.01 20.16
N ALA A 185 4.15 -6.75 20.40
CA ALA A 185 2.80 -6.35 20.83
C ALA A 185 1.78 -6.49 19.69
N SER A 186 2.13 -6.05 18.48
CA SER A 186 1.36 -6.26 17.24
C SER A 186 1.12 -7.74 16.97
N ALA A 187 2.13 -8.60 17.19
CA ALA A 187 1.99 -10.05 17.02
C ALA A 187 1.02 -10.67 18.03
N ARG A 188 1.07 -10.26 19.30
CA ARG A 188 0.12 -10.71 20.33
C ARG A 188 -1.30 -10.27 19.99
N LEU A 189 -1.47 -9.00 19.58
CA LEU A 189 -2.74 -8.46 19.11
C LEU A 189 -3.29 -9.27 17.94
N ALA A 190 -2.47 -9.58 16.93
CA ALA A 190 -2.87 -10.37 15.77
C ALA A 190 -3.42 -11.73 16.17
N ARG A 191 -2.70 -12.47 17.02
CA ARG A 191 -3.14 -13.79 17.49
C ARG A 191 -4.48 -13.71 18.22
N GLU A 192 -4.60 -12.82 19.21
CA GLU A 192 -5.80 -12.70 20.05
C GLU A 192 -7.02 -12.24 19.25
N ALA A 193 -6.83 -11.28 18.35
CA ALA A 193 -7.90 -10.73 17.53
C ALA A 193 -8.41 -11.74 16.48
N LEU A 194 -7.51 -12.47 15.81
CA LEU A 194 -7.89 -13.45 14.80
C LEU A 194 -8.57 -14.69 15.42
N ASP A 195 -8.10 -15.14 16.59
CA ASP A 195 -8.77 -16.19 17.36
C ASP A 195 -10.18 -15.75 17.80
N SER A 196 -10.31 -14.53 18.32
CA SER A 196 -11.61 -13.94 18.70
C SER A 196 -12.57 -13.78 17.51
N ALA A 197 -12.04 -13.51 16.31
CA ALA A 197 -12.80 -13.47 15.07
C ALA A 197 -13.20 -14.88 14.55
N GLY A 198 -12.66 -15.94 15.16
CA GLY A 198 -13.01 -17.34 14.89
C GLY A 198 -12.31 -17.93 13.66
N LEU A 199 -11.12 -17.40 13.33
CA LEU A 199 -10.24 -17.97 12.31
C LEU A 199 -9.53 -19.23 12.85
N ASP A 200 -8.93 -19.99 11.93
CA ASP A 200 -8.13 -21.16 12.28
C ASP A 200 -6.91 -20.78 13.15
N ALA A 201 -6.68 -21.52 14.23
CA ALA A 201 -5.61 -21.23 15.17
C ALA A 201 -4.21 -21.30 14.54
N ALA A 202 -3.97 -22.22 13.60
CA ALA A 202 -2.70 -22.30 12.90
C ALA A 202 -2.49 -21.11 11.96
N LEU A 203 -3.56 -20.57 11.37
CA LEU A 203 -3.49 -19.30 10.61
C LEU A 203 -3.16 -18.13 11.55
N ALA A 204 -3.83 -18.00 12.69
CA ALA A 204 -3.56 -16.93 13.66
C ALA A 204 -2.11 -16.96 14.18
N GLU A 205 -1.58 -18.15 14.52
CA GLU A 205 -0.18 -18.30 14.93
C GLU A 205 0.81 -17.97 13.80
N ARG A 206 0.52 -18.37 12.55
CA ARG A 206 1.37 -17.98 11.40
C ARG A 206 1.42 -16.48 11.19
N VAL A 207 0.27 -15.79 11.27
CA VAL A 207 0.22 -14.32 11.13
C VAL A 207 0.98 -13.65 12.27
N ALA A 208 0.81 -14.12 13.51
CA ALA A 208 1.54 -13.57 14.65
C ALA A 208 3.06 -13.77 14.50
N ALA A 209 3.50 -14.92 14.00
CA ALA A 209 4.91 -15.16 13.69
C ALA A 209 5.44 -14.20 12.62
N PHE A 210 4.70 -14.02 11.51
CA PHE A 210 5.05 -13.09 10.45
C PHE A 210 5.19 -11.65 10.95
N VAL A 211 4.25 -11.20 11.77
CA VAL A 211 4.31 -9.87 12.40
C VAL A 211 5.51 -9.75 13.34
N ALA A 212 5.82 -10.77 14.15
CA ALA A 212 6.99 -10.72 15.03
C ALA A 212 8.32 -10.76 14.26
N GLU A 213 8.32 -11.25 13.02
CA GLU A 213 9.49 -11.36 12.14
C GLU A 213 9.72 -10.12 11.27
N THR A 214 8.80 -9.13 11.28
CA THR A 214 9.06 -7.81 10.66
C THR A 214 10.10 -7.01 11.44
N ALA A 215 10.34 -7.36 12.70
CA ALA A 215 11.40 -6.77 13.52
C ALA A 215 12.77 -6.89 12.81
N PRO A 216 13.54 -5.78 12.66
CA PRO A 216 14.77 -5.77 11.87
C PRO A 216 15.81 -6.84 12.25
N ALA A 217 15.85 -7.25 13.52
CA ALA A 217 16.78 -8.26 14.04
C ALA A 217 16.46 -9.71 13.60
N ARG A 218 15.29 -9.97 13.00
CA ARG A 218 14.79 -11.30 12.63
C ARG A 218 14.60 -11.49 11.13
N ALA A 219 15.17 -10.60 10.32
CA ALA A 219 14.85 -10.50 8.90
C ALA A 219 15.08 -11.80 8.12
N VAL A 220 13.98 -12.42 7.69
CA VAL A 220 13.93 -13.50 6.71
C VAL A 220 14.66 -13.09 5.44
N GLN A 221 15.54 -13.96 4.91
CA GLN A 221 16.31 -13.71 3.68
C GLN A 221 15.84 -14.54 2.49
N ASP A 222 15.11 -15.64 2.76
CA ASP A 222 14.60 -16.52 1.72
C ASP A 222 13.51 -15.80 0.90
N PRO A 223 13.72 -15.56 -0.42
CA PRO A 223 12.73 -14.91 -1.26
C PRO A 223 11.45 -15.74 -1.47
N GLU A 224 11.51 -17.07 -1.26
CA GLU A 224 10.34 -17.95 -1.40
C GLU A 224 9.45 -17.94 -0.14
N HIS A 225 9.94 -17.34 0.95
CA HIS A 225 9.17 -17.25 2.19
C HIS A 225 8.00 -16.27 2.01
N PRO A 226 6.76 -16.61 2.42
CA PRO A 226 5.59 -15.73 2.23
C PRO A 226 5.72 -14.32 2.82
N LEU A 227 6.51 -14.18 3.90
CA LEU A 227 6.82 -12.89 4.53
C LEU A 227 7.69 -11.98 3.65
N ALA A 228 8.46 -12.52 2.70
CA ALA A 228 9.36 -11.74 1.85
C ALA A 228 8.61 -10.65 1.07
N LEU A 229 7.39 -10.94 0.61
CA LEU A 229 6.54 -9.98 -0.09
C LEU A 229 6.12 -8.81 0.80
N LEU A 230 5.77 -9.06 2.07
CA LEU A 230 5.45 -7.99 3.02
C LEU A 230 6.69 -7.16 3.34
N LEU A 231 7.83 -7.80 3.60
CA LEU A 231 9.07 -7.07 3.90
C LEU A 231 9.55 -6.22 2.71
N ASP A 232 9.30 -6.65 1.48
CA ASP A 232 9.58 -5.85 0.29
C ASP A 232 8.57 -4.72 0.10
N ALA A 233 7.28 -4.99 0.34
CA ALA A 233 6.21 -4.01 0.22
C ALA A 233 6.29 -2.89 1.26
N ASP A 234 6.65 -3.23 2.50
CA ASP A 234 6.91 -2.28 3.59
C ASP A 234 8.03 -1.29 3.23
N LEU A 235 9.10 -1.80 2.60
CA LEU A 235 10.21 -0.98 2.14
C LEU A 235 9.96 -0.27 0.80
N ALA A 236 8.81 -0.47 0.15
CA ALA A 236 8.53 0.12 -1.17
C ALA A 236 8.52 1.65 -1.15
N ILE A 237 8.32 2.28 0.02
CA ILE A 237 8.46 3.74 0.21
C ILE A 237 9.85 4.23 -0.22
N PHE A 238 10.88 3.39 -0.11
CA PHE A 238 12.22 3.77 -0.53
C PHE A 238 12.30 4.07 -2.03
N ALA A 239 11.49 3.40 -2.84
CA ALA A 239 11.43 3.63 -4.28
C ALA A 239 10.41 4.69 -4.71
N ALA A 240 9.81 5.42 -3.77
CA ALA A 240 8.85 6.47 -4.08
C ALA A 240 9.46 7.62 -4.88
N SER A 241 8.60 8.51 -5.41
CA SER A 241 9.07 9.75 -6.01
C SER A 241 9.83 10.59 -4.98
N LYS A 242 10.78 11.41 -5.43
CA LYS A 242 11.60 12.26 -4.55
C LYS A 242 10.74 13.06 -3.55
N ALA A 243 9.67 13.71 -4.03
CA ALA A 243 8.77 14.48 -3.18
C ALA A 243 8.00 13.63 -2.16
N ARG A 244 7.64 12.38 -2.49
CA ARG A 244 7.01 11.45 -1.52
C ARG A 244 8.04 10.96 -0.50
N TYR A 245 9.25 10.64 -0.94
CA TYR A 245 10.33 10.19 -0.05
C TYR A 245 10.73 11.28 0.96
N GLU A 246 10.81 12.54 0.53
CA GLU A 246 11.09 13.67 1.42
C GLU A 246 10.00 13.83 2.50
N ARG A 247 8.72 13.71 2.13
CA ARG A 247 7.60 13.70 3.11
C ARG A 247 7.72 12.52 4.08
N TYR A 248 8.09 11.34 3.59
CA TYR A 248 8.34 10.15 4.41
C TYR A 248 9.44 10.41 5.45
N SER A 249 10.63 10.87 5.02
CA SER A 249 11.76 11.12 5.92
C SER A 249 11.41 12.19 6.97
N GLN A 250 10.68 13.24 6.59
CA GLN A 250 10.17 14.25 7.53
C GLN A 250 9.16 13.67 8.53
N ALA A 251 8.23 12.83 8.08
CA ALA A 251 7.25 12.18 8.95
C ALA A 251 7.92 11.25 9.97
N VAL A 252 8.91 10.46 9.55
CA VAL A 252 9.75 9.67 10.46
C VAL A 252 10.48 10.59 11.44
N ARG A 253 11.08 11.69 10.98
CA ARG A 253 11.76 12.65 11.88
C ARG A 253 10.81 13.22 12.94
N THR A 254 9.54 13.47 12.59
CA THR A 254 8.51 13.94 13.53
C THR A 254 8.20 12.92 14.62
N GLU A 255 8.06 11.64 14.28
CA GLU A 255 7.80 10.58 15.28
C GLU A 255 8.96 10.44 16.27
N TYR A 256 10.19 10.63 15.80
CA TYR A 256 11.40 10.61 16.62
C TYR A 256 11.81 12.00 17.13
N ALA A 257 10.91 12.98 17.18
CA ALA A 257 11.23 14.34 17.64
C ALA A 257 11.80 14.38 19.07
N HIS A 258 11.47 13.39 19.90
CA HIS A 258 12.01 13.19 21.24
C HIS A 258 13.50 12.77 21.27
N VAL A 259 14.03 12.24 20.16
CA VAL A 259 15.45 11.88 20.02
C VAL A 259 16.25 13.11 19.58
N PRO A 260 17.37 13.43 20.25
CA PRO A 260 18.27 14.52 19.83
C PRO A 260 18.71 14.39 18.37
N ALA A 261 18.81 15.52 17.67
CA ALA A 261 19.07 15.53 16.22
C ALA A 261 20.33 14.74 15.81
N ALA A 262 21.42 14.87 16.57
CA ALA A 262 22.67 14.16 16.30
C ALA A 262 22.55 12.64 16.49
N ASP A 263 21.80 12.20 17.49
CA ASP A 263 21.58 10.78 17.77
C ASP A 263 20.64 10.16 16.73
N PHE A 264 19.59 10.89 16.35
CA PHE A 264 18.71 10.50 15.25
C PHE A 264 19.48 10.38 13.94
N ALA A 265 20.29 11.38 13.59
CA ALA A 265 21.09 11.37 12.36
C ALA A 265 22.06 10.19 12.32
N ARG A 266 22.72 9.88 13.45
CA ARG A 266 23.60 8.72 13.59
C ARG A 266 22.85 7.40 13.39
N GLY A 267 21.78 7.17 14.16
CA GLY A 267 21.00 5.93 14.10
C GLY A 267 20.31 5.73 12.74
N ARG A 268 19.72 6.80 12.18
CA ARG A 268 19.14 6.78 10.84
C ARG A 268 20.18 6.44 9.79
N SER A 269 21.36 7.06 9.85
CA SER A 269 22.45 6.77 8.91
C SER A 269 22.93 5.32 9.00
N GLU A 270 22.97 4.73 10.19
CA GLU A 270 23.30 3.31 10.39
C GLU A 270 22.27 2.39 9.73
N ILE A 271 20.98 2.68 9.88
CA ILE A 271 19.89 1.94 9.22
C ILE A 271 20.02 2.02 7.69
N LEU A 272 20.19 3.23 7.14
CA LEU A 272 20.27 3.42 5.69
C LEU A 272 21.52 2.75 5.09
N ARG A 273 22.67 2.85 5.76
CA ARG A 273 23.90 2.11 5.38
C ARG A 273 23.66 0.60 5.42
N GLY A 274 23.00 0.10 6.46
CA GLY A 274 22.65 -1.32 6.57
C GLY A 274 21.77 -1.86 5.44
N TYR A 275 20.98 -1.03 4.76
CA TYR A 275 20.28 -1.40 3.53
C TYR A 275 21.18 -1.31 2.30
N LEU A 276 21.98 -0.25 2.17
CA LEU A 276 22.87 -0.03 1.02
C LEU A 276 24.00 -1.07 0.92
N ASP A 277 24.49 -1.57 2.07
CA ASP A 277 25.56 -2.58 2.14
C ASP A 277 25.10 -3.98 1.71
N ARG A 278 23.78 -4.22 1.63
CA ARG A 278 23.24 -5.49 1.14
C ARG A 278 23.42 -5.61 -0.37
N PRO A 279 23.54 -6.83 -0.92
CA PRO A 279 23.53 -7.05 -2.37
C PRO A 279 22.25 -6.52 -3.04
N ALA A 280 21.12 -6.57 -2.34
CA ALA A 280 19.86 -5.99 -2.75
C ALA A 280 19.09 -5.44 -1.54
N VAL A 281 18.33 -4.36 -1.74
CA VAL A 281 17.40 -3.84 -0.73
C VAL A 281 16.19 -4.76 -0.61
N TYR A 282 15.68 -5.22 -1.76
CA TYR A 282 14.52 -6.10 -1.85
C TYR A 282 14.91 -7.57 -2.07
N ARG A 283 14.08 -8.50 -1.59
CA ARG A 283 14.31 -9.96 -1.61
C ARG A 283 13.87 -10.58 -2.92
N THR A 284 12.60 -10.35 -3.28
CA THR A 284 11.98 -10.95 -4.46
C THR A 284 12.54 -10.34 -5.74
N GLU A 285 12.54 -11.12 -6.82
CA GLU A 285 12.96 -10.62 -8.13
C GLU A 285 12.00 -9.52 -8.64
N ALA A 286 10.69 -9.70 -8.44
CA ALA A 286 9.68 -8.72 -8.83
C ALA A 286 9.90 -7.36 -8.15
N ALA A 287 10.13 -7.34 -6.83
CA ALA A 287 10.41 -6.10 -6.10
C ALA A 287 11.71 -5.43 -6.56
N ARG A 288 12.78 -6.21 -6.75
CA ARG A 288 14.06 -5.68 -7.25
C ARG A 288 13.91 -5.00 -8.61
N ASN A 289 13.22 -5.65 -9.54
CA ASN A 289 12.95 -5.11 -10.88
C ASN A 289 12.09 -3.84 -10.84
N LEU A 290 11.20 -3.71 -9.86
CA LEU A 290 10.31 -2.56 -9.72
C LEU A 290 10.97 -1.36 -9.01
N TRP A 291 11.80 -1.61 -8.00
CA TRP A 291 12.05 -0.63 -6.95
C TRP A 291 13.54 -0.40 -6.63
N GLU A 292 14.43 -1.37 -6.87
CA GLU A 292 15.82 -1.36 -6.37
C GLU A 292 16.59 -0.07 -6.72
N SER A 293 16.62 0.29 -8.01
CA SER A 293 17.40 1.45 -8.47
C SER A 293 16.92 2.76 -7.84
N ARG A 294 15.61 2.97 -7.75
CA ARG A 294 15.02 4.17 -7.13
C ARG A 294 15.25 4.19 -5.61
N ALA A 295 15.12 3.03 -4.97
CA ALA A 295 15.40 2.89 -3.54
C ALA A 295 16.82 3.30 -3.19
N ARG A 296 17.82 2.71 -3.86
CA ARG A 296 19.23 3.04 -3.60
C ARG A 296 19.54 4.51 -3.84
N ALA A 297 18.96 5.12 -4.89
CA ALA A 297 19.15 6.54 -5.17
C ALA A 297 18.61 7.43 -4.03
N ASN A 298 17.40 7.15 -3.55
CA ASN A 298 16.79 7.92 -2.45
C ASN A 298 17.53 7.70 -1.11
N LEU A 299 17.88 6.45 -0.78
CA LEU A 299 18.63 6.10 0.43
C LEU A 299 20.00 6.81 0.47
N ALA A 300 20.73 6.80 -0.65
CA ALA A 300 22.02 7.48 -0.76
C ALA A 300 21.89 9.01 -0.63
N ALA A 301 20.83 9.58 -1.21
CA ALA A 301 20.57 11.01 -1.10
C ALA A 301 20.23 11.43 0.34
N GLU A 302 19.42 10.67 1.06
CA GLU A 302 19.12 10.92 2.48
C GLU A 302 20.38 10.79 3.34
N LEU A 303 21.18 9.74 3.11
CA LEU A 303 22.43 9.53 3.83
C LEU A 303 23.41 10.71 3.64
N ALA A 304 23.54 11.24 2.43
CA ALA A 304 24.37 12.41 2.15
C ALA A 304 23.84 13.68 2.85
N ALA A 305 22.52 13.87 2.89
CA ALA A 305 21.89 14.99 3.60
C ALA A 305 22.15 14.91 5.12
N LEU A 306 22.04 13.73 5.73
CA LEU A 306 22.29 13.51 7.15
C LEU A 306 23.77 13.70 7.54
N ALA A 307 24.71 13.47 6.62
CA ALA A 307 26.13 13.71 6.86
C ALA A 307 26.51 15.20 6.80
N SER A 308 25.66 16.03 6.20
CA SER A 308 25.92 17.45 5.93
C SER A 308 25.24 18.41 6.92
N GLY A 309 24.34 17.90 7.77
CA GLY A 309 23.59 18.65 8.79
C GLY A 309 23.98 18.24 10.20
#